data_AF-A0A3D1PBN2-F1
#
_entry.id   AF-A0A3D1PBN2-F1
#
_cell.length_a   1.000
_cell.length_b   1.000
_cell.length_c   1.000
_cell.angle_alpha   90.00
_cell.angle_beta   90.00
_cell.angle_gamma   90.00
#
_symmetry.space_group_name_H-M   'P 1'
#
loop_
_entity.id
_entity.type
_entity.pdbx_description
1 polymer ?
#
loop_
_entity_poly.entity_id
_entity_poly.type
_entity_poly.pdbx_seq_one_letter_code
_entity_poly.pdbx_strand_id
1 'polypeptide(L)'
;MYEKTVVSRFAFVRFHYEISNAQHSVTDLVAQRIYGLIQGYEDLNDHERLRFDPVFAIALGKLSQNQSESVLLAGKSTLNRLEYCPERVIEQATSRYHRISHNPQEIERLLVELCLESYRKPPRCIVLDLDVTDDSVHRNQEQAFFNTYYRSVCYAPLYIFCGHHLLAAKLRASNVDPAAGAREELQRVIALIRQQWKQTHILIRGDSAYSRDEIMSWCEEQPGVDYVFGLATNNQLRMRASDIIAKAQADYEQRLTPVTCLMEKLFRPDEDLSVAEELVRETLWYRSLSYKTQTSWSRNASVVTKVTYDSQGLKMRFVVTSLPAAKIPPGLLYTNKYCPRGEMENRIKEQQLELFSDRTSTHTFEGNQLRLWFSAIAYELKQTFRQQCLTRTPLATATVGTIRTLLLKLGTRVLSSVRRVLISISSSCPDQDIFAIAYQRIQALPASG
;
A
#
# COMPACT_ATOMS: atom_id res chain seq x y z
N MET A 1 1.12 -7.48 -22.13
CA MET A 1 -0.27 -7.65 -22.63
C MET A 1 -1.27 -7.48 -21.49
N TYR A 2 -1.12 -8.19 -20.37
CA TYR A 2 -1.83 -7.89 -19.10
C TYR A 2 -1.76 -6.40 -18.71
N GLU A 3 -0.56 -5.81 -18.81
CA GLU A 3 -0.35 -4.37 -18.63
C GLU A 3 -1.25 -3.50 -19.52
N LYS A 4 -1.36 -3.82 -20.82
CA LYS A 4 -2.25 -3.11 -21.74
C LYS A 4 -3.72 -3.27 -21.33
N THR A 5 -4.13 -4.44 -20.83
CA THR A 5 -5.50 -4.67 -20.34
C THR A 5 -5.81 -3.84 -19.10
N VAL A 6 -4.92 -3.80 -18.10
CA VAL A 6 -5.12 -3.01 -16.87
C VAL A 6 -5.13 -1.51 -17.17
N VAL A 7 -4.13 -1.04 -17.91
CA VAL A 7 -3.99 0.37 -18.31
C VAL A 7 -5.15 0.81 -19.21
N SER A 8 -5.58 -0.05 -20.14
CA SER A 8 -6.76 0.23 -20.96
C SER A 8 -8.01 0.27 -20.12
N ARG A 9 -8.24 -0.71 -19.21
CA ARG A 9 -9.41 -0.68 -18.32
C ARG A 9 -9.45 0.59 -17.49
N PHE A 10 -8.32 1.01 -16.90
CA PHE A 10 -8.22 2.28 -16.18
C PHE A 10 -8.52 3.48 -17.09
N ALA A 11 -7.98 3.50 -18.32
CA ALA A 11 -8.27 4.55 -19.30
C ALA A 11 -9.71 4.53 -19.87
N PHE A 12 -10.40 3.38 -19.82
CA PHE A 12 -11.79 3.22 -20.26
C PHE A 12 -12.80 3.45 -19.13
N VAL A 13 -12.36 3.92 -17.96
CA VAL A 13 -13.21 4.44 -16.86
C VAL A 13 -13.89 5.79 -17.25
N ARG A 14 -14.36 5.89 -18.50
CA ARG A 14 -14.93 7.07 -19.17
C ARG A 14 -14.09 8.33 -19.04
N PHE A 15 -12.86 8.24 -19.52
CA PHE A 15 -12.19 9.43 -20.01
C PHE A 15 -12.83 9.89 -21.33
N HIS A 16 -13.78 10.84 -21.24
CA HIS A 16 -14.37 11.47 -22.42
C HIS A 16 -13.38 12.47 -23.01
N TYR A 17 -12.97 12.22 -24.26
CA TYR A 17 -12.08 13.10 -25.02
C TYR A 17 -12.57 13.20 -26.46
N GLU A 18 -13.52 14.09 -26.71
CA GLU A 18 -13.99 14.41 -28.06
C GLU A 18 -13.41 15.76 -28.48
N ILE A 19 -12.14 15.75 -28.89
CA ILE A 19 -11.56 16.85 -29.66
C ILE A 19 -11.18 16.26 -31.02
N SER A 20 -11.75 16.82 -32.08
CA SER A 20 -11.60 16.42 -33.49
C SER A 20 -10.15 16.39 -34.03
N ASN A 21 -9.16 16.76 -33.22
CA ASN A 21 -7.72 16.82 -33.56
C ASN A 21 -6.82 16.16 -32.48
N ALA A 22 -7.30 15.13 -31.79
CA ALA A 22 -6.55 14.40 -30.76
C ALA A 22 -5.39 13.56 -31.35
N GLN A 23 -4.13 13.95 -31.11
CA GLN A 23 -2.96 13.18 -31.54
C GLN A 23 -2.66 11.94 -30.66
N HIS A 24 -3.17 11.89 -29.43
CA HIS A 24 -2.95 10.81 -28.48
C HIS A 24 -4.29 10.30 -27.96
N SER A 25 -4.43 8.97 -27.86
CA SER A 25 -5.59 8.38 -27.18
C SER A 25 -5.45 8.55 -25.67
N VAL A 26 -6.56 8.54 -24.93
CA VAL A 26 -6.50 8.57 -23.46
C VAL A 26 -5.67 7.40 -22.92
N THR A 27 -5.84 6.21 -23.49
CA THR A 27 -5.06 5.02 -23.12
C THR A 27 -3.55 5.29 -23.19
N ASP A 28 -3.08 5.98 -24.24
CA ASP A 28 -1.67 6.35 -24.36
C ASP A 28 -1.24 7.34 -23.28
N LEU A 29 -2.07 8.33 -22.96
CA LEU A 29 -1.76 9.35 -21.95
C LEU A 29 -1.65 8.73 -20.56
N VAL A 30 -2.62 7.88 -20.20
CA VAL A 30 -2.66 7.12 -18.95
C VAL A 30 -1.48 6.17 -18.86
N ALA A 31 -1.23 5.39 -19.93
CA ALA A 31 -0.10 4.47 -19.99
C ALA A 31 1.22 5.21 -19.77
N GLN A 32 1.42 6.31 -20.49
CA GLN A 32 2.64 7.10 -20.40
C GLN A 32 2.83 7.65 -18.99
N ARG A 33 1.77 8.14 -18.33
CA ARG A 33 1.83 8.63 -16.96
C ARG A 33 2.21 7.52 -15.97
N ILE A 34 1.57 6.37 -16.06
CA ILE A 34 1.84 5.20 -15.19
C ILE A 34 3.26 4.67 -15.40
N TYR A 35 3.71 4.54 -16.66
CA TYR A 35 5.05 4.07 -16.98
C TYR A 35 6.12 5.05 -16.52
N GLY A 36 5.82 6.36 -16.54
CA GLY A 36 6.64 7.40 -15.93
C GLY A 36 6.92 7.10 -14.46
N LEU A 37 5.87 6.90 -13.66
CA LEU A 37 5.98 6.57 -12.23
C LEU A 37 6.78 5.29 -12.00
N ILE A 38 6.47 4.22 -12.75
CA ILE A 38 7.19 2.94 -12.70
C ILE A 38 8.70 3.11 -12.97
N GLN A 39 9.08 4.05 -13.84
CA GLN A 39 10.46 4.33 -14.21
C GLN A 39 11.16 5.39 -13.33
N GLY A 40 10.47 5.92 -12.31
CA GLY A 40 11.04 6.94 -11.43
C GLY A 40 10.86 8.38 -11.88
N TYR A 41 9.91 8.66 -12.76
CA TYR A 41 9.57 10.01 -13.20
C TYR A 41 8.28 10.46 -12.51
N GLU A 42 8.46 11.18 -11.42
CA GLU A 42 7.41 11.63 -10.51
C GLU A 42 6.53 12.71 -11.14
N ASP A 43 7.12 13.62 -11.92
CA ASP A 43 6.49 14.88 -12.31
C ASP A 43 6.11 14.92 -13.79
N LEU A 44 5.04 15.64 -14.09
CA LEU A 44 4.63 15.87 -15.48
C LEU A 44 5.71 16.59 -16.29
N ASN A 45 6.54 17.41 -15.65
CA ASN A 45 7.63 18.13 -16.29
C ASN A 45 8.71 17.18 -16.87
N ASP A 46 8.89 15.99 -16.29
CA ASP A 46 9.83 14.99 -16.80
C ASP A 46 9.46 14.56 -18.23
N HIS A 47 8.15 14.52 -18.52
CA HIS A 47 7.64 14.13 -19.82
C HIS A 47 7.95 15.13 -20.94
N GLU A 48 8.45 16.34 -20.64
CA GLU A 48 8.98 17.22 -21.68
C GLU A 48 10.25 16.68 -22.33
N ARG A 49 11.03 15.89 -21.58
CA ARG A 49 12.19 15.16 -22.12
C ARG A 49 11.79 13.76 -22.59
N LEU A 50 10.98 13.04 -21.81
CA LEU A 50 10.58 11.66 -22.14
C LEU A 50 9.75 11.56 -23.41
N ARG A 51 9.12 12.65 -23.87
CA ARG A 51 8.37 12.64 -25.13
C ARG A 51 9.20 12.27 -26.37
N PHE A 52 10.53 12.34 -26.26
CA PHE A 52 11.49 11.96 -27.29
C PHE A 52 12.15 10.59 -27.01
N ASP A 53 11.80 9.92 -25.90
CA ASP A 53 12.45 8.68 -25.50
C ASP A 53 11.94 7.50 -26.35
N PRO A 54 12.83 6.82 -27.10
CA PRO A 54 12.43 5.74 -28.01
C PRO A 54 11.95 4.49 -27.26
N VAL A 55 12.42 4.23 -26.05
CA VAL A 55 11.98 3.08 -25.23
C VAL A 55 10.55 3.30 -24.73
N PHE A 56 10.22 4.51 -24.28
CA PHE A 56 8.84 4.88 -23.96
C PHE A 56 7.93 4.76 -25.19
N ALA A 57 8.41 5.19 -26.37
CA ALA A 57 7.63 5.06 -27.60
C ALA A 57 7.37 3.59 -27.97
N ILE A 58 8.34 2.69 -27.76
CA ILE A 58 8.15 1.24 -27.92
C ILE A 58 7.15 0.70 -26.89
N ALA A 59 7.28 1.08 -25.61
CA ALA A 59 6.40 0.61 -24.54
C ALA A 59 4.93 0.98 -24.77
N LEU A 60 4.69 2.18 -25.33
CA LEU A 60 3.36 2.65 -25.73
C LEU A 60 2.88 2.03 -27.06
N GLY A 61 3.70 1.22 -27.73
CA GLY A 61 3.40 0.66 -29.06
C GLY A 61 3.33 1.73 -30.15
N LYS A 62 3.91 2.89 -29.91
CA LYS A 62 3.92 4.05 -30.81
C LYS A 62 5.06 4.01 -31.80
N LEU A 63 6.18 3.39 -31.44
CA LEU A 63 7.30 3.09 -32.34
C LEU A 63 7.25 1.61 -32.74
N SER A 64 6.96 1.35 -34.01
CA SER A 64 6.83 0.00 -34.58
C SER A 64 7.57 -0.13 -35.93
N GLN A 65 7.63 -1.35 -36.46
CA GLN A 65 8.22 -1.63 -37.78
C GLN A 65 7.57 -0.72 -38.85
N ASN A 66 8.36 -0.23 -39.80
CA ASN A 66 7.98 0.69 -40.89
C ASN A 66 7.72 2.18 -40.57
N GLN A 67 7.97 2.69 -39.36
CA GLN A 67 7.89 4.13 -39.09
C GLN A 67 9.24 4.82 -39.25
N SER A 68 9.36 5.67 -40.28
CA SER A 68 10.56 6.50 -40.55
C SER A 68 10.52 7.86 -39.85
N GLU A 69 9.37 8.24 -39.28
CA GLU A 69 9.19 9.51 -38.57
C GLU A 69 9.46 9.38 -37.07
N SER A 70 10.01 10.45 -36.48
CA SER A 70 10.18 10.60 -35.04
C SER A 70 8.82 10.64 -34.36
N VAL A 71 8.42 9.56 -33.71
CA VAL A 71 7.16 9.49 -32.99
C VAL A 71 7.27 10.29 -31.69
N LEU A 72 6.54 11.41 -31.64
CA LEU A 72 6.53 12.30 -30.49
C LEU A 72 5.44 11.86 -29.52
N LEU A 73 5.80 11.63 -28.25
CA LEU A 73 4.82 11.29 -27.21
C LEU A 73 4.23 12.55 -26.57
N ALA A 74 3.29 12.35 -25.65
CA ALA A 74 2.62 13.45 -24.99
C ALA A 74 3.60 14.24 -24.10
N GLY A 75 3.66 15.57 -24.29
CA GLY A 75 4.42 16.45 -23.40
C GLY A 75 3.66 16.77 -22.11
N LYS A 76 4.29 17.56 -21.22
CA LYS A 76 3.73 17.89 -19.90
C LYS A 76 2.32 18.49 -19.95
N SER A 77 2.09 19.43 -20.88
CA SER A 77 0.81 20.15 -21.00
C SER A 77 -0.32 19.24 -21.48
N THR A 78 0.01 18.23 -22.31
CA THR A 78 -0.97 17.27 -22.81
C THR A 78 -1.37 16.29 -21.70
N LEU A 79 -0.40 15.77 -20.94
CA LEU A 79 -0.67 14.89 -19.80
C LEU A 79 -1.40 15.62 -18.66
N ASN A 80 -1.10 16.89 -18.43
CA ASN A 80 -1.76 17.70 -17.40
C ASN A 80 -3.27 17.81 -17.60
N ARG A 81 -3.78 17.56 -18.81
CA ARG A 81 -5.23 17.50 -19.08
C ARG A 81 -5.92 16.34 -18.38
N LEU A 82 -5.22 15.29 -17.95
CA LEU A 82 -5.79 14.25 -17.10
C LEU A 82 -6.05 14.76 -15.68
N GLU A 83 -5.10 15.54 -15.15
CA GLU A 83 -5.02 15.86 -13.73
C GLU A 83 -5.66 17.19 -13.35
N TYR A 84 -5.67 18.17 -14.26
CA TYR A 84 -6.04 19.55 -13.92
C TYR A 84 -6.72 20.31 -15.07
N CYS A 85 -7.72 21.12 -14.69
CA CYS A 85 -8.24 22.22 -15.49
C CYS A 85 -8.35 23.48 -14.61
N PRO A 86 -7.98 24.67 -15.11
CA PRO A 86 -8.11 25.90 -14.34
C PRO A 86 -9.56 26.19 -13.94
N GLU A 87 -9.79 26.56 -12.67
CA GLU A 87 -11.12 26.87 -12.11
C GLU A 87 -11.88 27.96 -12.87
N ARG A 88 -11.16 28.90 -13.51
CA ARG A 88 -11.74 29.95 -14.36
C ARG A 88 -12.44 29.44 -15.63
N VAL A 89 -12.29 28.15 -15.95
CA VAL A 89 -12.92 27.53 -17.12
C VAL A 89 -14.32 27.03 -16.73
N ILE A 90 -15.32 27.84 -17.05
CA ILE A 90 -16.73 27.53 -16.75
C ILE A 90 -17.24 26.41 -17.67
N GLU A 91 -17.01 26.53 -18.98
CA GLU A 91 -17.41 25.53 -19.96
C GLU A 91 -16.23 24.62 -20.33
N GLN A 92 -16.04 23.54 -19.56
CA GLN A 92 -14.92 22.63 -19.80
C GLN A 92 -15.01 21.91 -21.14
N ALA A 93 -16.20 21.57 -21.62
CA ALA A 93 -16.39 20.78 -22.85
C ALA A 93 -15.91 21.53 -24.12
N THR A 94 -16.00 22.85 -24.13
CA THR A 94 -15.65 23.71 -25.28
C THR A 94 -14.30 24.42 -25.10
N SER A 95 -13.70 24.33 -23.91
CA SER A 95 -12.46 25.02 -23.58
C SER A 95 -11.20 24.32 -24.08
N ARG A 96 -10.21 25.11 -24.51
CA ARG A 96 -8.85 24.64 -24.83
C ARG A 96 -8.18 23.91 -23.66
N TYR A 97 -8.59 24.23 -22.42
CA TYR A 97 -8.07 23.65 -21.18
C TYR A 97 -8.97 22.55 -20.61
N HIS A 98 -9.84 21.95 -21.44
CA HIS A 98 -10.65 20.80 -21.06
C HIS A 98 -9.85 19.74 -20.29
N ARG A 99 -10.37 19.36 -19.11
CA ARG A 99 -9.88 18.21 -18.36
C ARG A 99 -10.56 16.95 -18.85
N ILE A 100 -9.74 15.96 -19.16
CA ILE A 100 -10.23 14.62 -19.45
C ILE A 100 -10.78 14.05 -18.14
N SER A 101 -12.10 13.99 -18.06
CA SER A 101 -12.82 13.56 -16.85
C SER A 101 -12.63 12.07 -16.59
N HIS A 102 -12.90 11.57 -15.39
CA HIS A 102 -12.86 10.15 -15.08
C HIS A 102 -14.02 9.81 -14.13
N ASN A 103 -14.37 8.53 -14.01
CA ASN A 103 -15.37 8.07 -13.05
C ASN A 103 -14.69 7.45 -11.79
N PRO A 104 -14.70 8.15 -10.64
CA PRO A 104 -14.14 7.65 -9.39
C PRO A 104 -14.59 6.25 -8.99
N GLN A 105 -15.89 5.95 -9.09
CA GLN A 105 -16.47 4.70 -8.62
C GLN A 105 -15.97 3.49 -9.42
N GLU A 106 -15.74 3.67 -10.72
CA GLU A 106 -15.22 2.64 -11.60
C GLU A 106 -13.70 2.42 -11.41
N ILE A 107 -12.94 3.47 -11.07
CA ILE A 107 -11.51 3.32 -10.67
C ILE A 107 -11.43 2.53 -9.36
N GLU A 108 -12.24 2.90 -8.39
CA GLU A 108 -12.33 2.24 -7.09
C GLU A 108 -12.80 0.78 -7.20
N ARG A 109 -13.68 0.47 -8.17
CA ARG A 109 -14.07 -0.90 -8.51
C ARG A 109 -12.92 -1.66 -9.15
N LEU A 110 -12.21 -1.05 -10.10
CA LEU A 110 -11.11 -1.68 -10.82
C LEU A 110 -10.02 -2.19 -9.86
N LEU A 111 -9.64 -1.42 -8.85
CA LEU A 111 -8.65 -1.85 -7.85
C LEU A 111 -9.06 -3.17 -7.16
N VAL A 112 -10.35 -3.33 -6.86
CA VAL A 112 -10.86 -4.58 -6.28
C VAL A 112 -10.85 -5.71 -7.30
N GLU A 113 -11.31 -5.45 -8.53
CA GLU A 113 -11.34 -6.45 -9.60
C GLU A 113 -9.94 -7.01 -9.91
N LEU A 114 -8.91 -6.15 -10.00
CA LEU A 114 -7.52 -6.57 -10.23
C LEU A 114 -7.05 -7.55 -9.17
N CYS A 115 -7.38 -7.29 -7.91
CA CYS A 115 -7.09 -8.22 -6.82
C CYS A 115 -7.85 -9.53 -6.99
N LEU A 116 -9.16 -9.51 -7.27
CA LEU A 116 -9.96 -10.72 -7.44
C LEU A 116 -9.44 -11.60 -8.59
N GLU A 117 -9.10 -10.99 -9.72
CA GLU A 117 -8.57 -11.65 -10.92
C GLU A 117 -7.18 -12.27 -10.71
N SER A 118 -6.41 -11.76 -9.75
CA SER A 118 -5.10 -12.33 -9.41
C SER A 118 -5.21 -13.76 -8.84
N TYR A 119 -6.39 -14.14 -8.31
CA TYR A 119 -6.63 -15.48 -7.76
C TYR A 119 -7.29 -16.38 -8.79
N ARG A 120 -6.70 -17.57 -9.00
CA ARG A 120 -7.30 -18.61 -9.87
C ARG A 120 -8.63 -19.15 -9.35
N LYS A 121 -8.84 -19.10 -8.03
CA LYS A 121 -10.08 -19.54 -7.37
C LYS A 121 -10.27 -18.76 -6.07
N PRO A 122 -11.51 -18.58 -5.60
CA PRO A 122 -11.79 -17.92 -4.34
C PRO A 122 -11.00 -18.56 -3.19
N PRO A 123 -10.19 -17.78 -2.45
CA PRO A 123 -9.47 -18.29 -1.29
C PRO A 123 -10.45 -18.60 -0.14
N ARG A 124 -10.05 -19.49 0.78
CA ARG A 124 -10.87 -19.79 1.97
C ARG A 124 -10.94 -18.61 2.94
N CYS A 125 -9.84 -17.86 3.05
CA CYS A 125 -9.69 -16.72 3.93
C CYS A 125 -8.82 -15.66 3.25
N ILE A 126 -9.20 -14.40 3.40
CA ILE A 126 -8.36 -13.24 3.09
C ILE A 126 -8.23 -12.35 4.33
N VAL A 127 -7.20 -11.50 4.33
CA VAL A 127 -7.00 -10.48 5.35
C VAL A 127 -7.09 -9.12 4.65
N LEU A 128 -7.90 -8.21 5.18
CA LEU A 128 -7.99 -6.82 4.75
C LEU A 128 -7.29 -5.95 5.77
N ASP A 129 -6.18 -5.35 5.36
CA ASP A 129 -5.36 -4.48 6.18
C ASP A 129 -5.71 -3.01 5.93
N LEU A 130 -6.08 -2.28 6.98
CA LEU A 130 -6.32 -0.84 6.92
C LEU A 130 -5.19 -0.06 7.58
N ASP A 131 -4.67 0.93 6.86
CA ASP A 131 -3.81 1.96 7.44
C ASP A 131 -4.09 3.35 6.88
N VAL A 132 -3.66 4.32 7.67
CA VAL A 132 -3.60 5.72 7.26
C VAL A 132 -2.16 6.17 7.38
N THR A 133 -1.71 6.95 6.40
CA THR A 133 -0.40 7.60 6.43
C THR A 133 -0.56 9.08 6.16
N ASP A 134 0.44 9.88 6.50
CA ASP A 134 0.52 11.27 6.07
C ASP A 134 0.99 11.40 4.63
N ASP A 135 0.60 12.50 4.02
CA ASP A 135 1.07 12.94 2.72
C ASP A 135 1.32 14.45 2.81
N SER A 136 2.58 14.83 2.93
CA SER A 136 2.98 16.20 3.27
C SER A 136 2.73 17.14 2.10
N VAL A 137 2.00 18.21 2.37
CA VAL A 137 1.57 19.18 1.36
C VAL A 137 2.51 20.36 1.31
N HIS A 138 2.79 20.81 0.09
CA HIS A 138 3.54 22.05 -0.16
C HIS A 138 2.63 23.11 -0.76
N ARG A 139 2.75 24.35 -0.25
CA ARG A 139 1.95 25.52 -0.64
C ARG A 139 0.46 25.35 -0.33
N ASN A 140 -0.35 26.28 -0.83
CA ASN A 140 -1.80 26.29 -0.64
C ASN A 140 -2.45 25.29 -1.61
N GLN A 141 -3.00 24.21 -1.06
CA GLN A 141 -3.81 23.21 -1.77
C GLN A 141 -5.14 23.02 -1.04
N GLU A 142 -6.19 22.64 -1.76
CA GLU A 142 -7.50 22.38 -1.20
C GLU A 142 -7.46 21.28 -0.13
N GLN A 143 -8.17 21.49 0.97
CA GLN A 143 -8.34 20.50 2.06
C GLN A 143 -7.04 20.02 2.73
N ALA A 144 -5.95 20.77 2.58
CA ALA A 144 -4.72 20.53 3.32
C ALA A 144 -4.79 21.21 4.69
N PHE A 145 -4.59 20.44 5.77
CA PHE A 145 -4.68 20.94 7.14
C PHE A 145 -3.47 20.51 7.96
N PHE A 146 -3.19 21.24 9.05
CA PHE A 146 -2.18 20.83 10.01
C PHE A 146 -2.67 19.66 10.85
N ASN A 147 -1.91 18.58 10.87
CA ASN A 147 -2.19 17.41 11.69
C ASN A 147 -1.21 17.35 12.86
N THR A 148 -1.73 17.27 14.09
CA THR A 148 -0.91 17.29 15.32
C THR A 148 -0.12 16.00 15.54
N TYR A 149 -0.61 14.87 15.05
CA TYR A 149 0.08 13.58 15.14
C TYR A 149 1.31 13.56 14.22
N TYR A 150 1.15 13.97 12.97
CA TYR A 150 2.23 14.03 11.97
C TYR A 150 3.10 15.30 12.06
N ARG A 151 2.62 16.32 12.78
CA ARG A 151 3.30 17.61 12.98
C ARG A 151 3.62 18.35 11.67
N SER A 152 2.78 18.17 10.66
CA SER A 152 2.92 18.79 9.34
C SER A 152 1.55 19.17 8.77
N VAL A 153 1.55 20.07 7.77
CA VAL A 153 0.39 20.29 6.90
C VAL A 153 0.39 19.18 5.86
N CYS A 154 -0.64 18.34 5.89
CA CYS A 154 -0.69 17.12 5.08
C CYS A 154 -2.12 16.74 4.67
N TYR A 155 -2.22 15.76 3.78
CA TYR A 155 -3.37 14.87 3.64
C TYR A 155 -3.17 13.61 4.51
N ALA A 156 -4.23 12.82 4.69
CA ALA A 156 -4.20 11.57 5.45
C ALA A 156 -4.81 10.41 4.64
N PRO A 157 -4.19 9.98 3.52
CA PRO A 157 -4.73 8.91 2.69
C PRO A 157 -4.99 7.61 3.47
N LEU A 158 -6.16 7.01 3.23
CA LEU A 158 -6.56 5.69 3.72
C LEU A 158 -6.26 4.64 2.66
N TYR A 159 -5.56 3.59 3.07
CA TYR A 159 -5.25 2.44 2.24
C TYR A 159 -5.93 1.17 2.78
N ILE A 160 -6.40 0.32 1.85
CA ILE A 160 -6.86 -1.04 2.17
C ILE A 160 -6.09 -2.03 1.31
N PHE A 161 -5.37 -2.95 1.94
CA PHE A 161 -4.63 -4.01 1.26
C PHE A 161 -5.22 -5.39 1.50
N CYS A 162 -5.09 -6.28 0.51
CA CYS A 162 -5.32 -7.72 0.64
C CYS A 162 -4.05 -8.47 0.26
N GLY A 163 -3.29 -8.87 1.28
CA GLY A 163 -1.93 -9.38 1.08
C GLY A 163 -1.07 -8.31 0.42
N HIS A 164 -0.67 -8.53 -0.83
CA HIS A 164 0.12 -7.55 -1.58
C HIS A 164 -0.69 -6.71 -2.58
N HIS A 165 -2.00 -6.93 -2.71
CA HIS A 165 -2.85 -6.17 -3.62
C HIS A 165 -3.50 -5.00 -2.90
N LEU A 166 -3.56 -3.86 -3.57
CA LEU A 166 -4.17 -2.63 -3.11
C LEU A 166 -5.62 -2.55 -3.60
N LEU A 167 -6.56 -2.52 -2.65
CA LEU A 167 -8.00 -2.53 -2.90
C LEU A 167 -8.63 -1.14 -2.82
N ALA A 168 -8.03 -0.22 -2.07
CA ALA A 168 -8.48 1.15 -1.94
C ALA A 168 -7.31 2.08 -1.63
N ALA A 169 -7.25 3.21 -2.31
CA ALA A 169 -6.37 4.34 -2.00
C ALA A 169 -7.20 5.62 -2.04
N LYS A 170 -7.60 6.10 -0.86
CA LYS A 170 -8.54 7.21 -0.70
C LYS A 170 -7.85 8.40 -0.07
N LEU A 171 -7.70 9.49 -0.81
CA LEU A 171 -7.19 10.74 -0.28
C LEU A 171 -8.21 11.31 0.71
N ARG A 172 -7.73 11.87 1.81
CA ARG A 172 -8.57 12.50 2.84
C ARG A 172 -7.89 13.76 3.35
N ALA A 173 -8.69 14.74 3.72
CA ALA A 173 -8.24 15.85 4.53
C ALA A 173 -7.63 15.33 5.85
N SER A 174 -6.56 15.94 6.35
CA SER A 174 -5.87 15.45 7.56
C SER A 174 -6.47 15.93 8.88
N ASN A 175 -7.50 16.77 8.85
CA ASN A 175 -8.22 17.28 10.02
C ASN A 175 -9.40 16.39 10.47
N VAL A 176 -9.59 15.24 9.83
CA VAL A 176 -10.65 14.28 10.17
C VAL A 176 -10.13 13.21 11.13
N ASP A 177 -11.06 12.52 11.81
CA ASP A 177 -10.70 11.36 12.63
C ASP A 177 -9.97 10.30 11.77
N PRO A 178 -8.89 9.67 12.26
CA PRO A 178 -8.15 8.69 11.45
C PRO A 178 -9.01 7.53 10.94
N ALA A 179 -10.08 7.14 11.65
CA ALA A 179 -11.00 6.08 11.23
C ALA A 179 -12.16 6.59 10.34
N ALA A 180 -12.29 7.91 10.13
CA ALA A 180 -13.35 8.48 9.31
C ALA A 180 -13.32 7.91 7.88
N GLY A 181 -14.47 7.46 7.39
CA GLY A 181 -14.61 6.84 6.06
C GLY A 181 -14.18 5.37 6.00
N ALA A 182 -13.57 4.82 7.04
CA ALA A 182 -13.04 3.45 7.01
C ALA A 182 -14.16 2.41 6.89
N ARG A 183 -15.28 2.61 7.59
CA ARG A 183 -16.44 1.72 7.52
C ARG A 183 -17.04 1.71 6.12
N GLU A 184 -17.22 2.88 5.52
CA GLU A 184 -17.81 3.05 4.20
C GLU A 184 -16.94 2.40 3.12
N GLU A 185 -15.62 2.60 3.19
CA GLU A 185 -14.69 1.96 2.25
C GLU A 185 -14.62 0.44 2.46
N LEU A 186 -14.68 -0.06 3.70
CA LEU A 186 -14.81 -1.50 3.96
C LEU A 186 -16.12 -2.07 3.40
N GLN A 187 -17.24 -1.38 3.59
CA GLN A 187 -18.54 -1.77 3.03
C GLN A 187 -18.47 -1.88 1.51
N ARG A 188 -17.89 -0.88 0.84
CA ARG A 188 -17.71 -0.87 -0.62
C ARG A 188 -16.84 -2.03 -1.09
N VAL A 189 -15.65 -2.18 -0.50
CA VAL A 189 -14.69 -3.23 -0.88
C VAL A 189 -15.25 -4.63 -0.63
N ILE A 190 -15.83 -4.87 0.54
CA ILE A 190 -16.41 -6.19 0.89
C ILE A 190 -17.63 -6.49 0.02
N ALA A 191 -18.48 -5.51 -0.30
CA ALA A 191 -19.61 -5.72 -1.20
C ALA A 191 -19.14 -6.21 -2.58
N LEU A 192 -18.11 -5.59 -3.15
CA LEU A 192 -17.51 -6.01 -4.42
C LEU A 192 -16.89 -7.41 -4.34
N ILE A 193 -16.14 -7.71 -3.27
CA ILE A 193 -15.57 -9.04 -3.04
C ILE A 193 -16.69 -10.09 -2.99
N ARG A 194 -17.78 -9.81 -2.26
CA ARG A 194 -18.90 -10.74 -2.06
C ARG A 194 -19.68 -11.07 -3.34
N GLN A 195 -19.61 -10.23 -4.38
CA GLN A 195 -20.21 -10.54 -5.68
C GLN A 195 -19.61 -11.82 -6.28
N GLN A 196 -18.30 -12.04 -6.10
CA GLN A 196 -17.60 -13.21 -6.63
C GLN A 196 -17.31 -14.26 -5.54
N TRP A 197 -16.91 -13.81 -4.35
CA TRP A 197 -16.40 -14.64 -3.26
C TRP A 197 -17.39 -14.69 -2.10
N LYS A 198 -18.53 -15.33 -2.33
CA LYS A 198 -19.67 -15.38 -1.38
C LYS A 198 -19.32 -16.03 -0.03
N GLN A 199 -18.44 -17.03 -0.02
CA GLN A 199 -18.12 -17.85 1.15
C GLN A 199 -16.73 -17.60 1.73
N THR A 200 -15.90 -16.76 1.10
CA THR A 200 -14.54 -16.48 1.58
C THR A 200 -14.59 -15.79 2.93
N HIS A 201 -13.90 -16.33 3.93
CA HIS A 201 -13.78 -15.66 5.21
C HIS A 201 -12.92 -14.40 5.08
N ILE A 202 -13.34 -13.29 5.71
CA ILE A 202 -12.64 -12.00 5.63
C ILE A 202 -12.21 -11.61 7.04
N LEU A 203 -10.91 -11.46 7.26
CA LEU A 203 -10.36 -10.95 8.50
C LEU A 203 -9.92 -9.50 8.31
N ILE A 204 -10.54 -8.56 9.01
CA ILE A 204 -10.18 -7.16 8.97
C ILE A 204 -9.10 -6.89 10.03
N ARG A 205 -8.05 -6.18 9.66
CA ARG A 205 -6.93 -5.87 10.56
C ARG A 205 -6.52 -4.42 10.42
N GLY A 206 -6.23 -3.80 11.55
CA GLY A 206 -5.88 -2.38 11.61
C GLY A 206 -5.23 -2.03 12.94
N ASP A 207 -4.73 -0.82 13.05
CA ASP A 207 -4.17 -0.27 14.29
C ASP A 207 -5.27 0.07 15.32
N SER A 208 -4.91 0.84 16.35
CA SER A 208 -5.86 1.26 17.38
C SER A 208 -6.88 2.30 16.97
N ALA A 209 -6.64 3.04 15.87
CA ALA A 209 -7.61 4.03 15.41
C ALA A 209 -8.92 3.36 14.96
N TYR A 210 -8.85 2.13 14.44
CA TYR A 210 -10.01 1.38 13.93
C TYR A 210 -10.79 0.60 14.98
N SER A 211 -10.36 0.61 16.25
CA SER A 211 -11.10 0.00 17.37
C SER A 211 -12.34 0.82 17.77
N ARG A 212 -13.21 1.07 16.80
CA ARG A 212 -14.47 1.84 16.92
C ARG A 212 -15.65 0.90 16.93
N ASP A 213 -16.63 1.18 17.80
CA ASP A 213 -17.80 0.33 17.96
C ASP A 213 -18.61 0.17 16.68
N GLU A 214 -18.73 1.23 15.88
CA GLU A 214 -19.44 1.20 14.60
C GLU A 214 -18.78 0.29 13.57
N ILE A 215 -17.45 0.15 13.59
CA ILE A 215 -16.70 -0.74 12.71
C ILE A 215 -16.81 -2.16 13.23
N MET A 216 -16.53 -2.38 14.51
CA MET A 216 -16.56 -3.71 15.14
C MET A 216 -17.95 -4.35 15.09
N SER A 217 -18.98 -3.61 15.46
CA SER A 217 -20.37 -4.10 15.43
C SER A 217 -20.83 -4.41 14.01
N TRP A 218 -20.46 -3.57 13.04
CA TRP A 218 -20.76 -3.83 11.62
C TRP A 218 -20.08 -5.12 11.14
N CYS A 219 -18.81 -5.35 11.50
CA CYS A 219 -18.10 -6.59 11.15
C CYS A 219 -18.81 -7.83 11.71
N GLU A 220 -19.21 -7.79 12.98
CA GLU A 220 -19.91 -8.89 13.65
C GLU A 220 -21.29 -9.20 13.05
N GLU A 221 -21.93 -8.20 12.45
CA GLU A 221 -23.20 -8.36 11.73
C GLU A 221 -23.03 -8.96 10.35
N GLN A 222 -21.82 -8.90 9.76
CA GLN A 222 -21.56 -9.44 8.43
C GLN A 222 -21.21 -10.94 8.48
N PRO A 223 -21.80 -11.77 7.60
CA PRO A 223 -21.51 -13.19 7.56
C PRO A 223 -20.07 -13.45 7.12
N GLY A 224 -19.34 -14.19 7.96
CA GLY A 224 -17.97 -14.61 7.67
C GLY A 224 -16.96 -13.47 7.65
N VAL A 225 -17.23 -12.37 8.35
CA VAL A 225 -16.29 -11.27 8.57
C VAL A 225 -15.89 -11.26 10.05
N ASP A 226 -14.58 -11.28 10.31
CA ASP A 226 -14.00 -11.16 11.65
C ASP A 226 -13.03 -9.98 11.67
N TYR A 227 -12.66 -9.49 12.85
CA TYR A 227 -11.66 -8.41 12.99
C TYR A 227 -10.60 -8.71 14.05
N VAL A 228 -9.43 -8.07 13.87
CA VAL A 228 -8.32 -8.00 14.82
C VAL A 228 -7.73 -6.59 14.76
N PHE A 229 -8.04 -5.74 15.75
CA PHE A 229 -7.55 -4.37 15.80
C PHE A 229 -6.57 -4.16 16.95
N GLY A 230 -5.62 -3.26 16.77
CA GLY A 230 -4.85 -2.74 17.91
C GLY A 230 -5.79 -2.07 18.91
N LEU A 231 -5.46 -2.03 20.19
CA LEU A 231 -6.27 -1.32 21.18
C LEU A 231 -5.36 -0.42 22.00
N ALA A 232 -5.76 0.85 22.12
CA ALA A 232 -5.02 1.83 22.92
C ALA A 232 -5.02 1.42 24.40
N THR A 233 -3.87 1.58 25.05
CA THR A 233 -3.72 1.28 26.48
C THR A 233 -4.57 2.23 27.32
N ASN A 234 -5.31 1.67 28.28
CA ASN A 234 -6.05 2.45 29.27
C ASN A 234 -5.87 1.88 30.68
N ASN A 235 -6.20 2.70 31.70
CA ASN A 235 -5.99 2.34 33.10
C ASN A 235 -6.76 1.07 33.51
N GLN A 236 -7.97 0.85 32.98
CA GLN A 236 -8.77 -0.33 33.29
C GLN A 236 -8.14 -1.61 32.74
N LEU A 237 -7.64 -1.59 31.51
CA LEU A 237 -6.93 -2.71 30.91
C LEU A 237 -5.61 -3.01 31.65
N ARG A 238 -4.88 -1.97 32.05
CA ARG A 238 -3.68 -2.10 32.89
C ARG A 238 -4.00 -2.73 34.25
N MET A 239 -5.03 -2.24 34.94
CA MET A 239 -5.45 -2.80 36.23
C MET A 239 -5.87 -4.26 36.09
N ARG A 240 -6.63 -4.59 35.05
CA ARG A 240 -7.00 -5.98 34.77
C ARG A 240 -5.77 -6.84 34.50
N ALA A 241 -4.65 -6.29 34.06
CA ALA A 241 -3.39 -6.99 33.77
C ALA A 241 -2.39 -7.05 34.93
N SER A 242 -2.75 -6.61 36.14
CA SER A 242 -1.84 -6.56 37.28
C SER A 242 -1.17 -7.89 37.62
N ASP A 243 -1.91 -8.99 37.61
CA ASP A 243 -1.41 -10.34 37.90
C ASP A 243 -0.38 -10.83 36.86
N ILE A 244 -0.64 -10.62 35.58
CA ILE A 244 0.29 -11.02 34.51
C ILE A 244 1.50 -10.09 34.42
N ILE A 245 1.35 -8.82 34.81
CA ILE A 245 2.47 -7.88 34.96
C ILE A 245 3.39 -8.34 36.08
N ALA A 246 2.83 -8.67 37.25
CA ALA A 246 3.59 -9.17 38.39
C ALA A 246 4.33 -10.47 38.03
N LYS A 247 3.69 -11.38 37.29
CA LYS A 247 4.35 -12.60 36.77
C LYS A 247 5.50 -12.29 35.83
N ALA A 248 5.30 -11.40 34.86
CA ALA A 248 6.34 -11.03 33.90
C ALA A 248 7.56 -10.39 34.59
N GLN A 249 7.33 -9.53 35.59
CA GLN A 249 8.38 -8.92 36.39
C GLN A 249 9.12 -9.96 37.23
N ALA A 250 8.40 -10.80 37.99
CA ALA A 250 9.01 -11.83 38.82
C ALA A 250 9.85 -12.82 38.00
N ASP A 251 9.36 -13.23 36.82
CA ASP A 251 10.12 -14.09 35.90
C ASP A 251 11.40 -13.41 35.40
N TYR A 252 11.38 -12.09 35.20
CA TYR A 252 12.53 -11.34 34.70
C TYR A 252 13.58 -11.21 35.81
N GLU A 253 13.15 -10.86 37.02
CA GLU A 253 14.00 -10.80 38.20
C GLU A 253 14.69 -12.15 38.48
N GLN A 254 13.96 -13.27 38.33
CA GLN A 254 14.53 -14.61 38.44
C GLN A 254 15.61 -14.92 37.39
N ARG A 255 15.46 -14.40 36.17
CA ARG A 255 16.47 -14.55 35.10
C ARG A 255 17.65 -13.61 35.28
N LEU A 256 17.43 -12.43 35.85
CA LEU A 256 18.45 -11.41 36.09
C LEU A 256 19.37 -11.80 37.25
N THR A 257 18.82 -12.32 38.34
CA THR A 257 19.55 -12.71 39.56
C THR A 257 20.86 -13.51 39.31
N PRO A 258 20.87 -14.61 38.53
CA PRO A 258 22.10 -15.36 38.29
C PRO A 258 23.12 -14.58 37.45
N VAL A 259 22.67 -13.70 36.54
CA VAL A 259 23.55 -12.87 35.71
C VAL A 259 24.21 -11.80 36.57
N THR A 260 23.43 -11.08 37.38
CA THR A 260 23.94 -10.07 38.32
C THR A 260 24.97 -10.71 39.28
N CYS A 261 24.64 -11.85 39.89
CA CYS A 261 25.55 -12.54 40.80
C CYS A 261 26.86 -12.99 40.12
N LEU A 262 26.82 -13.36 38.84
CA LEU A 262 28.02 -13.70 38.06
C LEU A 262 28.85 -12.44 37.76
N MET A 263 28.21 -11.35 37.35
CA MET A 263 28.89 -10.10 37.00
C MET A 263 29.57 -9.48 38.23
N GLU A 264 28.90 -9.45 39.38
CA GLU A 264 29.47 -9.00 40.67
C GLU A 264 30.70 -9.80 41.11
N LYS A 265 30.81 -11.07 40.68
CA LYS A 265 31.99 -11.92 40.97
C LYS A 265 33.14 -11.69 39.99
N LEU A 266 32.85 -11.30 38.76
CA LEU A 266 33.83 -11.19 37.68
C LEU A 266 34.42 -9.78 37.56
N PHE A 267 33.68 -8.75 37.94
CA PHE A 267 34.04 -7.34 37.74
C PHE A 267 34.15 -6.59 39.07
N ARG A 268 34.85 -5.45 39.04
CA ARG A 268 35.05 -4.62 40.24
C ARG A 268 33.80 -3.77 40.54
N PRO A 269 33.56 -3.37 41.81
CA PRO A 269 32.35 -2.63 42.20
C PRO A 269 32.18 -1.24 41.57
N ASP A 270 33.25 -0.69 40.99
CA ASP A 270 33.30 0.62 40.32
C ASP A 270 32.93 0.57 38.82
N GLU A 271 32.71 -0.63 38.27
CA GLU A 271 32.29 -0.80 36.87
C GLU A 271 30.75 -0.72 36.73
N ASP A 272 30.28 -0.03 35.69
CA ASP A 272 28.85 0.08 35.38
C ASP A 272 28.31 -1.25 34.83
N LEU A 273 27.59 -1.97 35.69
CA LEU A 273 26.99 -3.27 35.37
C LEU A 273 25.59 -3.16 34.74
N SER A 274 25.09 -1.96 34.45
CA SER A 274 23.76 -1.78 33.84
C SER A 274 23.63 -2.46 32.48
N VAL A 275 24.74 -2.59 31.74
CA VAL A 275 24.80 -3.33 30.45
C VAL A 275 24.50 -4.82 30.63
N ALA A 276 24.74 -5.39 31.81
CA ALA A 276 24.45 -6.80 32.06
C ALA A 276 22.95 -7.11 32.06
N GLU A 277 22.12 -6.13 32.40
CA GLU A 277 20.67 -6.27 32.35
C GLU A 277 20.19 -6.43 30.90
N GLU A 278 20.85 -5.79 29.94
CA GLU A 278 20.52 -5.91 28.51
C GLU A 278 20.84 -7.30 27.94
N LEU A 279 21.69 -8.09 28.60
CA LEU A 279 22.00 -9.47 28.20
C LEU A 279 20.86 -10.44 28.56
N VAL A 280 19.97 -10.06 29.46
CA VAL A 280 18.85 -10.89 29.91
C VAL A 280 17.71 -10.79 28.91
N ARG A 281 17.27 -11.94 28.39
CA ARG A 281 16.13 -11.99 27.47
C ARG A 281 14.84 -11.54 28.16
N GLU A 282 14.07 -10.71 27.46
CA GLU A 282 12.75 -10.26 27.89
C GLU A 282 11.84 -11.43 28.30
N THR A 283 10.97 -11.19 29.28
CA THR A 283 9.87 -12.10 29.62
C THR A 283 8.63 -11.71 28.82
N LEU A 284 7.84 -12.72 28.42
CA LEU A 284 6.71 -12.53 27.53
C LEU A 284 5.50 -13.32 28.04
N TRP A 285 4.42 -12.62 28.32
CA TRP A 285 3.17 -13.20 28.78
C TRP A 285 2.00 -12.72 27.93
N TYR A 286 1.06 -13.64 27.70
CA TYR A 286 -0.17 -13.38 26.98
C TYR A 286 -1.38 -13.75 27.82
N ARG A 287 -2.46 -13.00 27.63
CA ARG A 287 -3.75 -13.32 28.23
C ARG A 287 -4.89 -12.84 27.35
N SER A 288 -5.98 -13.60 27.31
CA SER A 288 -7.25 -13.17 26.73
C SER A 288 -8.25 -12.85 27.84
N LEU A 289 -9.05 -11.80 27.67
CA LEU A 289 -10.15 -11.46 28.56
C LEU A 289 -11.33 -10.89 27.77
N SER A 290 -12.55 -11.05 28.30
CA SER A 290 -13.73 -10.37 27.77
C SER A 290 -13.79 -8.94 28.29
N TYR A 291 -13.94 -7.97 27.39
CA TYR A 291 -13.96 -6.54 27.72
C TYR A 291 -15.06 -5.80 26.95
N LYS A 292 -15.67 -4.83 27.64
CA LYS A 292 -16.60 -3.85 27.09
C LYS A 292 -16.34 -2.53 27.80
N THR A 293 -16.36 -1.43 27.05
CA THR A 293 -16.28 -0.10 27.65
C THR A 293 -17.60 0.27 28.32
N GLN A 294 -17.62 1.26 29.20
CA GLN A 294 -18.85 1.61 29.93
C GLN A 294 -19.93 2.19 29.00
N THR A 295 -19.52 3.01 28.02
CA THR A 295 -20.45 3.81 27.20
C THR A 295 -20.19 3.74 25.71
N SER A 296 -18.95 3.49 25.27
CA SER A 296 -18.58 3.63 23.86
C SER A 296 -18.76 2.37 23.02
N TRP A 297 -18.79 1.19 23.63
CA TRP A 297 -18.94 -0.09 22.94
C TRP A 297 -20.31 -0.68 23.26
N SER A 298 -20.98 -1.18 22.25
CA SER A 298 -22.30 -1.81 22.35
C SER A 298 -22.20 -3.24 22.86
N ARG A 299 -21.09 -3.94 22.59
CA ARG A 299 -20.90 -5.38 22.86
C ARG A 299 -19.60 -5.70 23.59
N ASN A 300 -19.53 -6.90 24.17
CA ASN A 300 -18.29 -7.44 24.72
C ASN A 300 -17.44 -8.00 23.56
N ALA A 301 -16.15 -7.69 23.58
CA ALA A 301 -15.18 -8.24 22.64
C ALA A 301 -14.03 -8.94 23.39
N SER A 302 -13.37 -9.87 22.72
CA SER A 302 -12.18 -10.52 23.27
C SER A 302 -10.98 -9.59 23.14
N VAL A 303 -10.27 -9.35 24.23
CA VAL A 303 -9.05 -8.54 24.26
C VAL A 303 -7.86 -9.42 24.63
N VAL A 304 -6.90 -9.50 23.73
CA VAL A 304 -5.60 -10.12 23.96
C VAL A 304 -4.63 -9.06 24.48
N THR A 305 -4.06 -9.34 25.64
CA THR A 305 -3.00 -8.54 26.25
C THR A 305 -1.66 -9.23 26.03
N LYS A 306 -0.68 -8.50 25.49
CA LYS A 306 0.73 -8.85 25.47
C LYS A 306 1.45 -8.02 26.53
N VAL A 307 2.15 -8.69 27.44
CA VAL A 307 3.02 -8.08 28.44
C VAL A 307 4.45 -8.53 28.19
N THR A 308 5.34 -7.57 28.02
CA THR A 308 6.78 -7.77 27.93
C THR A 308 7.48 -6.99 29.02
N TYR A 309 8.45 -7.62 29.68
CA TYR A 309 9.28 -6.98 30.69
C TYR A 309 10.75 -7.23 30.35
N ASP A 310 11.52 -6.16 30.22
CA ASP A 310 12.95 -6.15 29.92
C ASP A 310 13.69 -5.12 30.79
N SER A 311 14.97 -4.88 30.52
CA SER A 311 15.78 -3.88 31.23
C SER A 311 15.23 -2.45 31.10
N GLN A 312 14.44 -2.17 30.06
CA GLN A 312 13.77 -0.87 29.87
C GLN A 312 12.41 -0.81 30.58
N GLY A 313 12.02 -1.89 31.25
CA GLY A 313 10.82 -2.01 32.06
C GLY A 313 9.60 -2.57 31.32
N LEU A 314 8.42 -2.20 31.81
CA LEU A 314 7.16 -2.78 31.38
C LEU A 314 6.69 -2.19 30.03
N LYS A 315 6.52 -3.06 29.03
CA LYS A 315 5.88 -2.74 27.74
C LYS A 315 4.60 -3.57 27.60
N MET A 316 3.48 -2.91 27.30
CA MET A 316 2.19 -3.58 27.11
C MET A 316 1.57 -3.23 25.77
N ARG A 317 0.91 -4.22 25.15
CA ARG A 317 0.10 -4.02 23.94
C ARG A 317 -1.20 -4.77 24.06
N PHE A 318 -2.27 -4.17 23.52
CA PHE A 318 -3.61 -4.75 23.52
C PHE A 318 -4.10 -4.92 22.10
N VAL A 319 -4.85 -6.00 21.87
CA VAL A 319 -5.49 -6.32 20.60
C VAL A 319 -6.91 -6.74 20.89
N VAL A 320 -7.89 -6.14 20.21
CA VAL A 320 -9.30 -6.53 20.29
C VAL A 320 -9.68 -7.37 19.08
N THR A 321 -10.53 -8.38 19.27
CA THR A 321 -10.90 -9.31 18.20
C THR A 321 -12.27 -9.95 18.42
N SER A 322 -12.95 -10.25 17.30
CA SER A 322 -14.15 -11.09 17.27
C SER A 322 -13.83 -12.59 17.19
N LEU A 323 -12.57 -12.97 16.91
CA LEU A 323 -12.19 -14.37 16.79
C LEU A 323 -12.41 -15.11 18.11
N PRO A 324 -13.06 -16.28 18.10
CA PRO A 324 -13.35 -17.02 19.33
C PRO A 324 -12.07 -17.43 20.08
N ALA A 325 -11.99 -17.08 21.37
CA ALA A 325 -10.84 -17.41 22.22
C ALA A 325 -10.55 -18.93 22.30
N ALA A 326 -11.59 -19.77 22.13
CA ALA A 326 -11.45 -21.23 22.11
C ALA A 326 -10.72 -21.76 20.85
N LYS A 327 -10.69 -20.99 19.75
CA LYS A 327 -10.08 -21.44 18.48
C LYS A 327 -8.59 -21.13 18.39
N ILE A 328 -8.12 -20.07 19.04
CA ILE A 328 -6.75 -19.57 18.86
C ILE A 328 -6.20 -19.07 20.22
N PRO A 329 -5.09 -19.64 20.72
CA PRO A 329 -4.41 -19.14 21.92
C PRO A 329 -3.98 -17.67 21.76
N PRO A 330 -3.99 -16.87 22.85
CA PRO A 330 -3.74 -15.43 22.77
C PRO A 330 -2.36 -15.08 22.18
N GLY A 331 -1.33 -15.87 22.48
CA GLY A 331 0.00 -15.69 21.89
C GLY A 331 0.01 -15.87 20.36
N LEU A 332 -0.70 -16.90 19.85
CA LEU A 332 -0.82 -17.16 18.42
C LEU A 332 -1.74 -16.16 17.73
N LEU A 333 -2.78 -15.66 18.42
CA LEU A 333 -3.62 -14.59 17.89
C LEU A 333 -2.79 -13.32 17.68
N TYR A 334 -2.00 -12.93 18.69
CA TYR A 334 -1.13 -11.77 18.58
C TYR A 334 -0.07 -11.95 17.48
N THR A 335 0.68 -13.05 17.51
CA THR A 335 1.82 -13.27 16.61
C THR A 335 1.41 -13.61 15.17
N ASN A 336 0.40 -14.45 14.96
CA ASN A 336 0.04 -14.94 13.62
C ASN A 336 -1.11 -14.18 12.97
N LYS A 337 -1.97 -13.51 13.75
CA LYS A 337 -3.08 -12.72 13.20
C LYS A 337 -2.77 -11.23 13.21
N TYR A 338 -2.31 -10.68 14.33
CA TYR A 338 -2.08 -9.24 14.45
C TYR A 338 -0.71 -8.77 13.92
N CYS A 339 0.40 -9.37 14.34
CA CYS A 339 1.75 -8.90 13.98
C CYS A 339 2.05 -8.78 12.48
N PRO A 340 1.53 -9.64 11.58
CA PRO A 340 1.82 -9.49 10.15
C PRO A 340 1.22 -8.21 9.54
N ARG A 341 0.51 -7.37 10.31
CA ARG A 341 0.10 -6.01 9.92
C ARG A 341 1.29 -5.15 9.53
N GLY A 342 2.48 -5.39 10.11
CA GLY A 342 3.70 -4.63 9.81
C GLY A 342 4.10 -4.68 8.33
N GLU A 343 3.71 -5.72 7.58
CA GLU A 343 3.98 -5.79 6.14
C GLU A 343 3.28 -4.70 5.34
N MET A 344 2.09 -4.27 5.75
CA MET A 344 1.36 -3.19 5.09
C MET A 344 2.12 -1.86 5.20
N GLU A 345 2.80 -1.59 6.31
CA GLU A 345 3.63 -0.38 6.46
C GLU A 345 4.73 -0.34 5.39
N ASN A 346 5.33 -1.50 5.09
CA ASN A 346 6.30 -1.62 3.98
C ASN A 346 5.63 -1.36 2.62
N ARG A 347 4.39 -1.81 2.41
CA ARG A 347 3.65 -1.55 1.16
C ARG A 347 3.34 -0.06 0.98
N ILE A 348 2.96 0.63 2.06
CA ILE A 348 2.72 2.09 2.04
C ILE A 348 4.02 2.85 1.75
N LYS A 349 5.14 2.43 2.36
CA LYS A 349 6.45 3.00 2.03
C LYS A 349 6.80 2.85 0.55
N GLU A 350 6.46 1.73 -0.09
CA GLU A 350 6.63 1.58 -1.55
C GLU A 350 5.72 2.54 -2.35
N GLN A 351 4.49 2.81 -1.89
CA GLN A 351 3.63 3.82 -2.54
C GLN A 351 4.28 5.20 -2.51
N GLN A 352 4.73 5.65 -1.34
CA GLN A 352 5.27 6.99 -1.16
C GLN A 352 6.67 7.11 -1.76
N LEU A 353 7.62 6.31 -1.25
CA LEU A 353 9.04 6.47 -1.59
C LEU A 353 9.40 5.99 -2.99
N GLU A 354 8.66 5.01 -3.52
CA GLU A 354 9.02 4.36 -4.78
C GLU A 354 8.06 4.71 -5.93
N LEU A 355 6.81 5.03 -5.64
CA LEU A 355 5.79 5.38 -6.64
C LEU A 355 5.23 6.79 -6.48
N PHE A 356 5.77 7.58 -5.55
CA PHE A 356 5.51 9.01 -5.42
C PHE A 356 4.04 9.32 -5.13
N SER A 357 3.37 8.46 -4.37
CA SER A 357 1.98 8.69 -3.97
C SER A 357 1.80 9.96 -3.11
N ASP A 358 2.88 10.42 -2.49
CA ASP A 358 3.00 11.66 -1.71
C ASP A 358 3.32 12.91 -2.57
N ARG A 359 3.41 12.76 -3.91
CA ARG A 359 3.57 13.88 -4.85
C ARG A 359 2.23 14.44 -5.30
N THR A 360 1.40 14.82 -4.32
CA THR A 360 0.15 15.56 -4.52
C THR A 360 0.44 17.05 -4.71
N SER A 361 0.73 17.45 -5.96
CA SER A 361 1.09 18.84 -6.28
C SER A 361 0.01 19.61 -7.04
N THR A 362 -1.17 19.03 -7.27
CA THR A 362 -2.28 19.79 -7.84
C THR A 362 -2.88 20.71 -6.78
N HIS A 363 -3.40 21.86 -7.19
CA HIS A 363 -4.11 22.73 -6.24
C HIS A 363 -5.45 22.11 -5.78
N THR A 364 -6.07 21.28 -6.64
CA THR A 364 -7.37 20.68 -6.37
C THR A 364 -7.26 19.34 -5.67
N PHE A 365 -8.19 19.06 -4.76
CA PHE A 365 -8.24 17.81 -4.02
C PHE A 365 -8.51 16.61 -4.94
N GLU A 366 -9.41 16.79 -5.91
CA GLU A 366 -9.78 15.76 -6.89
C GLU A 366 -8.62 15.39 -7.83
N GLY A 367 -7.79 16.36 -8.23
CA GLY A 367 -6.60 16.11 -9.03
C GLY A 367 -5.56 15.27 -8.27
N ASN A 368 -5.40 15.56 -6.98
CA ASN A 368 -4.50 14.81 -6.09
C ASN A 368 -5.01 13.39 -5.83
N GLN A 369 -6.33 13.19 -5.69
CA GLN A 369 -6.92 11.86 -5.62
C GLN A 369 -6.64 11.03 -6.90
N LEU A 370 -6.68 11.65 -8.08
CA LEU A 370 -6.32 10.94 -9.32
C LEU A 370 -4.83 10.57 -9.36
N ARG A 371 -3.93 11.43 -8.88
CA ARG A 371 -2.50 11.10 -8.75
C ARG A 371 -2.23 9.93 -7.82
N LEU A 372 -2.95 9.89 -6.71
CA LEU A 372 -2.94 8.76 -5.78
C LEU A 372 -3.34 7.46 -6.49
N TRP A 373 -4.38 7.50 -7.33
CA TRP A 373 -4.78 6.34 -8.14
C TRP A 373 -3.78 5.96 -9.24
N PHE A 374 -3.09 6.90 -9.88
CA PHE A 374 -2.01 6.56 -10.81
C PHE A 374 -0.90 5.76 -10.11
N SER A 375 -0.52 6.16 -8.90
CA SER A 375 0.46 5.46 -8.07
C SER A 375 -0.04 4.07 -7.66
N ALA A 376 -1.33 3.96 -7.29
CA ALA A 376 -1.98 2.70 -6.96
C ALA A 376 -1.96 1.70 -8.15
N ILE A 377 -2.27 2.15 -9.37
CA ILE A 377 -2.25 1.29 -10.56
C ILE A 377 -0.81 0.92 -10.95
N ALA A 378 0.13 1.87 -10.85
CA ALA A 378 1.55 1.59 -11.07
C ALA A 378 2.05 0.49 -10.12
N TYR A 379 1.60 0.53 -8.87
CA TYR A 379 1.88 -0.50 -7.88
C TYR A 379 1.29 -1.86 -8.26
N GLU A 380 0.01 -1.93 -8.63
CA GLU A 380 -0.62 -3.21 -9.02
C GLU A 380 0.08 -3.87 -10.23
N LEU A 381 0.52 -3.06 -11.21
CA LEU A 381 1.30 -3.56 -12.35
C LEU A 381 2.64 -4.15 -11.91
N LYS A 382 3.39 -3.41 -11.07
CA LYS A 382 4.67 -3.89 -10.53
C LYS A 382 4.50 -5.12 -9.66
N GLN A 383 3.43 -5.15 -8.88
CA GLN A 383 3.12 -6.26 -8.00
C GLN A 383 2.80 -7.52 -8.79
N THR A 384 2.00 -7.38 -9.84
CA THR A 384 1.68 -8.49 -10.73
C THR A 384 2.92 -8.99 -11.44
N PHE A 385 3.76 -8.09 -11.95
CA PHE A 385 5.05 -8.45 -12.54
C PHE A 385 5.94 -9.22 -11.57
N ARG A 386 6.05 -8.76 -10.31
CA ARG A 386 6.81 -9.44 -9.26
C ARG A 386 6.26 -10.84 -8.99
N GLN A 387 4.95 -10.98 -8.82
CA GLN A 387 4.30 -12.26 -8.50
C GLN A 387 4.34 -13.28 -9.64
N GLN A 388 4.25 -12.84 -10.90
CA GLN A 388 4.14 -13.72 -12.05
C GLN A 388 5.48 -13.98 -12.74
N CYS A 389 6.36 -12.97 -12.78
CA CYS A 389 7.60 -13.03 -13.56
C CYS A 389 8.85 -13.20 -12.69
N LEU A 390 8.82 -12.81 -11.42
CA LEU A 390 10.00 -12.86 -10.53
C LEU A 390 9.91 -13.92 -9.43
N THR A 391 8.89 -14.78 -9.43
CA THR A 391 8.79 -15.89 -8.46
C THR A 391 10.01 -16.81 -8.55
N ARG A 392 10.53 -17.29 -7.43
CA ARG A 392 11.71 -18.17 -7.40
C ARG A 392 12.97 -17.56 -8.02
N THR A 393 13.07 -16.23 -8.06
CA THR A 393 14.33 -15.51 -8.30
C THR A 393 14.70 -14.73 -7.03
N PRO A 394 15.93 -14.21 -6.91
CA PRO A 394 16.31 -13.32 -5.81
C PRO A 394 15.42 -12.07 -5.68
N LEU A 395 14.71 -11.68 -6.74
CA LEU A 395 13.84 -10.50 -6.77
C LEU A 395 12.37 -10.80 -6.39
N ALA A 396 12.05 -12.03 -5.94
CA ALA A 396 10.68 -12.40 -5.58
C ALA A 396 10.09 -11.55 -4.44
N THR A 397 10.93 -11.07 -3.53
CA THR A 397 10.57 -10.21 -2.39
C THR A 397 11.11 -8.79 -2.52
N ALA A 398 11.67 -8.44 -3.68
CA ALA A 398 12.26 -7.13 -3.91
C ALA A 398 11.19 -6.01 -3.93
N THR A 399 11.59 -4.82 -3.52
CA THR A 399 10.75 -3.61 -3.58
C THR A 399 10.59 -3.12 -5.02
N VAL A 400 9.60 -2.26 -5.28
CA VAL A 400 9.38 -1.64 -6.59
C VAL A 400 10.64 -0.90 -7.08
N GLY A 401 11.31 -0.18 -6.19
CA GLY A 401 12.55 0.54 -6.40
C GLY A 401 13.71 -0.39 -6.79
N THR A 402 13.90 -1.48 -6.06
CA THR A 402 14.91 -2.49 -6.39
C THR A 402 14.66 -3.08 -7.79
N ILE A 403 13.43 -3.47 -8.10
CA ILE A 403 13.09 -4.01 -9.42
C ILE A 403 13.30 -2.96 -10.52
N ARG A 404 12.94 -1.70 -10.26
CA ARG A 404 13.16 -0.58 -11.21
C ARG A 404 14.65 -0.43 -11.50
N THR A 405 15.49 -0.34 -10.48
CA THR A 405 16.94 -0.13 -10.64
C THR A 405 17.60 -1.28 -11.40
N LEU A 406 17.27 -2.53 -11.04
CA LEU A 406 17.96 -3.70 -11.60
C LEU A 406 17.45 -4.13 -12.98
N LEU A 407 16.15 -3.94 -13.28
CA LEU A 407 15.55 -4.46 -14.52
C LEU A 407 15.06 -3.39 -15.49
N LEU A 408 14.71 -2.19 -15.02
CA LEU A 408 14.04 -1.17 -15.85
C LEU A 408 14.93 0.05 -16.13
N LYS A 409 15.85 0.39 -15.22
CA LYS A 409 16.75 1.54 -15.31
C LYS A 409 18.13 1.16 -15.85
N LEU A 410 18.14 0.47 -16.98
CA LEU A 410 19.34 -0.01 -17.64
C LEU A 410 19.74 0.89 -18.80
N GLY A 411 21.04 1.11 -18.97
CA GLY A 411 21.58 1.76 -20.18
C GLY A 411 21.44 0.83 -21.38
N THR A 412 20.77 1.27 -22.43
CA THR A 412 20.54 0.46 -23.64
C THR A 412 20.80 1.26 -24.91
N ARG A 413 21.18 0.56 -25.98
CA ARG A 413 21.24 1.11 -27.34
C ARG A 413 20.00 0.66 -28.10
N VAL A 414 19.17 1.62 -28.52
CA VAL A 414 18.00 1.37 -29.36
C VAL A 414 18.34 1.65 -30.81
N LEU A 415 18.20 0.63 -31.65
CA LEU A 415 18.37 0.74 -33.11
C LEU A 415 17.04 0.43 -33.78
N SER A 416 16.49 1.42 -34.47
CA SER A 416 15.30 1.23 -35.30
C SER A 416 15.72 0.95 -36.75
N SER A 417 15.10 -0.04 -37.37
CA SER A 417 15.20 -0.33 -38.80
C SER A 417 13.80 -0.58 -39.35
N VAL A 418 13.67 -0.53 -40.68
CA VAL A 418 12.39 -0.83 -41.35
C VAL A 418 11.79 -2.18 -40.92
N ARG A 419 12.62 -3.20 -40.66
CA ARG A 419 12.18 -4.57 -40.34
C ARG A 419 12.05 -4.88 -38.85
N ARG A 420 12.75 -4.15 -37.97
CA ARG A 420 12.77 -4.45 -36.53
C ARG A 420 13.33 -3.29 -35.71
N VAL A 421 12.92 -3.25 -34.44
CA VAL A 421 13.57 -2.47 -33.39
C VAL A 421 14.43 -3.41 -32.56
N LEU A 422 15.71 -3.06 -32.39
CA LEU A 422 16.67 -3.81 -31.58
C LEU A 422 17.01 -3.00 -30.33
N ILE A 423 16.83 -3.60 -29.16
CA ILE A 423 17.25 -3.06 -27.86
C ILE A 423 18.45 -3.89 -27.41
N SER A 424 19.63 -3.26 -27.35
CA SER A 424 20.86 -3.92 -26.90
C SER A 424 21.22 -3.45 -25.49
N ILE A 425 21.39 -4.40 -24.58
CA ILE A 425 21.84 -4.20 -23.20
C ILE A 425 23.31 -4.65 -23.11
N SER A 426 24.08 -4.11 -22.16
CA SER A 426 25.46 -4.56 -21.90
C SER A 426 25.51 -6.06 -21.60
N SER A 427 26.46 -6.78 -22.22
CA SER A 427 26.71 -8.20 -21.95
C SER A 427 27.32 -8.45 -20.56
N SER A 428 27.79 -7.41 -19.89
CA SER A 428 28.29 -7.46 -18.52
C SER A 428 27.23 -7.02 -17.49
N CYS A 429 25.95 -7.00 -17.86
CA CYS A 429 24.86 -6.71 -16.93
C CYS A 429 24.80 -7.80 -15.84
N PRO A 430 24.95 -7.45 -14.55
CA PRO A 430 25.00 -8.44 -13.47
C PRO A 430 23.73 -9.30 -13.38
N ASP A 431 22.57 -8.72 -13.69
CA ASP A 431 21.26 -9.37 -13.55
C ASP A 431 20.73 -9.96 -14.88
N GLN A 432 21.60 -10.21 -15.86
CA GLN A 432 21.19 -10.70 -17.19
C GLN A 432 20.35 -11.99 -17.14
N ASP A 433 20.67 -12.91 -16.22
CA ASP A 433 19.95 -14.18 -16.09
C ASP A 433 18.53 -13.94 -15.58
N ILE A 434 18.38 -13.01 -14.63
CA ILE A 434 17.07 -12.64 -14.07
C ILE A 434 16.25 -11.92 -15.14
N PHE A 435 16.88 -11.03 -15.93
CA PHE A 435 16.23 -10.37 -17.05
C PHE A 435 15.72 -11.38 -18.09
N ALA A 436 16.53 -12.37 -18.46
CA ALA A 436 16.14 -13.42 -19.40
C ALA A 436 14.97 -14.27 -18.86
N ILE A 437 15.01 -14.66 -17.58
CA ILE A 437 13.92 -15.37 -16.91
C ILE A 437 12.63 -14.54 -16.92
N ALA A 438 12.72 -13.26 -16.55
CA ALA A 438 11.57 -12.37 -16.53
C ALA A 438 10.97 -12.21 -17.94
N TYR A 439 11.81 -12.01 -18.96
CA TYR A 439 11.39 -11.88 -20.35
C TYR A 439 10.69 -13.15 -20.85
N GLN A 440 11.27 -14.33 -20.63
CA GLN A 440 10.64 -15.61 -21.00
C GLN A 440 9.27 -15.79 -20.32
N ARG A 441 9.16 -15.44 -19.05
CA ARG A 441 7.89 -15.55 -18.31
C ARG A 441 6.85 -14.56 -18.80
N ILE A 442 7.24 -13.32 -19.11
CA ILE A 442 6.36 -12.34 -19.75
C ILE A 442 5.80 -12.88 -21.07
N GLN A 443 6.65 -13.50 -21.89
CA GLN A 443 6.23 -14.10 -23.17
C GLN A 443 5.28 -15.29 -22.99
N ALA A 444 5.39 -16.02 -21.88
CA ALA A 444 4.53 -17.15 -21.54
C ALA A 444 3.21 -16.75 -20.87
N LEU A 445 3.03 -15.47 -20.50
CA LEU A 445 1.75 -15.01 -19.97
C LEU A 445 0.67 -15.15 -21.04
N PRO A 446 -0.50 -15.73 -20.71
CA PRO A 446 -1.58 -15.85 -21.66
C PRO A 446 -1.93 -14.46 -22.21
N ALA A 447 -2.19 -14.40 -23.51
CA ALA A 447 -2.77 -13.21 -24.11
C ALA A 447 -4.09 -12.94 -23.37
N SER A 448 -4.16 -11.85 -22.61
CA SER A 448 -5.40 -11.41 -22.00
C SER A 448 -6.32 -11.02 -23.15
N GLY A 449 -7.31 -11.90 -23.41
CA GLY A 449 -8.30 -11.77 -24.47
C GLY A 449 -9.20 -10.56 -24.30
#